data_AF-I4Z3P2-F1
#
_entry.id   AF-I4Z3P2-F1
#
_cell.length_a   1.000
_cell.length_b   1.000
_cell.length_c   1.000
_cell.angle_alpha   90.00
_cell.angle_beta   90.00
_cell.angle_gamma   90.00
#
_symmetry.space_group_name_H-M   'P 1'
#
loop_
_entity.id
_entity.type
_entity.pdbx_description
1 polymer ?
#
loop_
_entity_poly.entity_id
_entity_poly.type
_entity_poly.pdbx_seq_one_letter_code
_entity_poly.pdbx_strand_id
1 'polypeptide(L)' 'MLARRWIVERTIAWLTTNRRLAKDYERLVETGEMLLYLAMSRILLRRLTRKER' A
#
# COMPACT_ATOMS: atom_id res chain seq x y z
N MET A 1 -18.30 7.18 15.57
CA MET A 1 -17.29 6.22 15.05
C MET A 1 -16.58 6.83 13.85
N LEU A 2 -15.54 7.66 14.05
CA LEU A 2 -14.84 8.34 12.93
C LEU A 2 -13.31 8.37 13.10
N ALA A 3 -12.81 8.36 14.33
CA ALA A 3 -11.40 8.61 14.65
C ALA A 3 -10.38 7.61 14.07
N ARG A 4 -10.81 6.41 13.63
CA ARG A 4 -9.90 5.39 13.06
C ARG A 4 -10.05 5.20 11.55
N ARG A 5 -11.08 5.81 10.93
CA ARG A 5 -11.37 5.63 9.50
C ARG A 5 -10.25 6.15 8.61
N TRP A 6 -9.61 7.24 9.03
CA TRP A 6 -8.49 7.84 8.28
C TRP A 6 -7.30 6.88 8.13
N ILE A 7 -7.08 5.94 9.07
CA ILE A 7 -5.96 5.00 9.01
C ILE A 7 -6.15 4.05 7.83
N VAL A 8 -7.36 3.52 7.69
CA VAL A 8 -7.72 2.62 6.58
C VAL A 8 -7.68 3.36 5.26
N GLU A 9 -8.31 4.54 5.18
CA GLU A 9 -8.33 5.35 3.95
C GLU A 9 -6.93 5.76 3.50
N ARG A 10 -6.04 6.11 4.44
CA ARG A 10 -4.64 6.43 4.15
C ARG A 10 -3.89 5.22 3.60
N THR A 11 -4.16 4.04 4.15
CA THR A 11 -3.55 2.79 3.67
C THR A 11 -4.01 2.48 2.25
N ILE A 12 -5.31 2.63 1.97
CA ILE A 12 -5.87 2.49 0.62
C ILE A 12 -5.22 3.49 -0.34
N ALA A 13 -5.10 4.76 0.05
CA ALA A 13 -4.47 5.80 -0.77
C ALA A 13 -3.01 5.49 -1.14
N TRP A 14 -2.24 4.91 -0.21
CA TRP A 14 -0.88 4.46 -0.50
C TRP A 14 -0.85 3.28 -1.48
N LEU A 15 -1.77 2.33 -1.33
CA LEU A 15 -1.87 1.17 -2.23
C LEU A 15 -2.26 1.61 -3.64
N THR A 16 -3.26 2.49 -3.79
CA THR A 16 -3.71 3.01 -5.09
C THR A 16 -2.66 3.85 -5.82
N THR A 17 -1.65 4.36 -5.11
CA THR A 17 -0.49 5.01 -5.74
C THR A 17 0.34 4.01 -6.58
N ASN A 18 0.27 2.72 -6.27
CA ASN A 18 0.84 1.68 -7.13
C ASN A 18 -0.16 1.38 -8.26
N ARG A 19 0.18 1.76 -9.49
CA ARG A 19 -0.70 1.63 -10.67
C ARG A 19 -1.32 0.24 -10.86
N ARG A 20 -0.60 -0.82 -10.49
CA ARG A 20 -1.09 -2.22 -10.56
C ARG A 20 -2.12 -2.57 -9.49
N LEU A 21 -2.10 -1.92 -8.33
CA LEU A 21 -3.05 -2.11 -7.24
C LEU A 21 -4.23 -1.13 -7.29
N ALA A 22 -4.21 -0.16 -8.21
CA ALA A 22 -5.31 0.79 -8.39
C ALA A 22 -6.59 0.15 -8.94
N LYS A 23 -6.46 -1.00 -9.60
CA LYS A 23 -7.55 -1.83 -10.09
C LYS A 23 -7.12 -3.28 -10.03
N ASP A 24 -8.07 -4.17 -9.84
CA ASP A 24 -7.79 -5.60 -9.87
C ASP A 24 -7.55 -6.06 -11.32
N TYR A 25 -6.27 -6.18 -11.67
CA TYR A 25 -5.82 -6.66 -12.98
C TYR A 25 -5.34 -8.11 -12.91
N GLU A 26 -5.06 -8.62 -11.71
CA GLU A 26 -4.38 -9.89 -11.56
C GLU A 26 -5.40 -11.02 -11.62
N ARG A 27 -5.11 -12.05 -12.41
CA ARG A 27 -6.00 -13.21 -12.58
C ARG A 27 -6.03 -14.10 -11.32
N LEU A 28 -4.93 -14.08 -10.57
CA LEU A 28 -4.68 -14.93 -9.41
C LEU A 28 -4.59 -14.08 -8.16
N VAL A 29 -5.29 -14.49 -7.10
CA VAL A 29 -5.32 -13.80 -5.82
C VAL A 29 -3.92 -13.73 -5.21
N GLU A 30 -3.13 -14.78 -5.38
CA GLU A 30 -1.75 -14.89 -4.91
C GLU A 30 -0.86 -13.79 -5.49
N THR A 31 -1.10 -13.40 -6.75
CA THR A 31 -0.35 -12.34 -7.40
C THR A 31 -0.73 -10.96 -6.84
N GLY A 32 -2.03 -10.74 -6.62
CA GLY A 32 -2.52 -9.52 -5.95
C GLY A 32 -1.97 -9.39 -4.53
N GLU A 33 -1.94 -10.48 -3.78
CA GLU A 33 -1.38 -10.54 -2.42
C GLU A 33 0.13 -10.25 -2.41
N MET A 34 0.90 -10.85 -3.32
CA MET A 34 2.33 -10.57 -3.46
C MET A 34 2.57 -9.07 -3.73
N LEU A 35 1.79 -8.47 -4.63
CA LEU A 35 1.91 -7.04 -4.95
C LEU A 35 1.55 -6.15 -3.76
N LEU A 36 0.56 -6.54 -2.96
CA LEU A 36 0.20 -5.84 -1.72
C LEU A 36 1.38 -5.83 -0.73
N TYR A 37 1.98 -6.99 -0.45
CA TYR A 37 3.15 -7.07 0.45
C TYR A 37 4.35 -6.28 -0.08
N LEU A 38 4.58 -6.32 -1.39
CA LEU A 38 5.65 -5.56 -2.04
C LEU A 38 5.44 -4.04 -1.88
N ALA A 39 4.21 -3.57 -2.09
CA ALA A 39 3.84 -2.16 -1.92
C ALA A 39 4.07 -1.69 -0.48
N MET A 40 3.64 -2.49 0.50
CA MET A 40 3.87 -2.18 1.92
C MET A 40 5.36 -2.18 2.29
N SER A 41 6.12 -3.16 1.80
CA SER A 41 7.57 -3.23 2.01
C SER A 41 8.27 -1.99 1.47
N ARG A 42 7.88 -1.52 0.27
CA ARG A 42 8.44 -0.29 -0.33
C ARG A 42 8.16 0.96 0.53
N ILE A 43 6.96 1.06 1.13
CA ILE A 43 6.61 2.15 2.04
C ILE A 43 7.47 2.08 3.31
N LEU A 44 7.62 0.89 3.90
CA LEU A 44 8.44 0.68 5.08
C LEU A 44 9.90 1.06 4.81
N LEU A 45 10.47 0.57 3.71
CA LEU A 45 11.84 0.89 3.31
C LEU A 45 12.05 2.39 3.14
N ARG A 46 11.11 3.10 2.48
CA ARG A 46 11.17 4.56 2.35
C ARG A 46 11.15 5.29 3.70
N ARG A 47 10.44 4.76 4.69
CA ARG A 47 10.41 5.34 6.05
C ARG A 47 11.72 5.09 6.78
N LEU A 48 12.28 3.88 6.66
CA LEU A 48 13.56 3.52 7.27
C LEU A 48 14.73 4.30 6.69
N THR A 49 14.73 4.55 5.38
CA THR A 49 15.80 5.29 4.69
C THR A 49 15.56 6.80 4.62
N ARG A 50 14.40 7.28 5.11
CA ARG A 50 14.13 8.71 5.22
C ARG A 50 15.05 9.27 6.30
N LYS A 51 16.18 9.83 5.87
CA LYS A 51 17.07 10.63 6.71
C LYS A 51 16.23 11.75 7.33
N GLU A 52 16.27 11.85 8.65
CA GLU A 52 15.70 12.98 9.39
C GLU A 52 16.36 14.25 8.83
N ARG A 53 15.55 15.14 8.28
CA ARG A 53 15.97 16.44 7.78
C ARG A 53 15.76 17.46 8.88
#